data_AF-A0A914V6D4-F1
#
_entry.id   AF-A0A914V6D4-F1
#
_cell.length_a   1.000
_cell.length_b   1.000
_cell.length_c   1.000
_cell.angle_alpha   90.00
_cell.angle_beta   90.00
_cell.angle_gamma   90.00
#
_symmetry.space_group_name_H-M   'P 1'
#
loop_
_entity.id
_entity.type
_entity.pdbx_description
1 polymer ?
#
loop_
_entity_poly.entity_id
_entity_poly.type
_entity_poly.pdbx_seq_one_letter_code
_entity_poly.pdbx_strand_id
1 'polypeptide(L)'
;MAHHSRSNGSLNYNGNGATATLPNERSRRPAAAPIDDTPSYWVEHLATFAVGKQFGLEWPSDGIRKLKQMEKNSAIWAQPMVLRLRPSMVSVEDENGELVEQFPMELVADPTAHLSTDPRDVYNNILLFVVREDRRNEH
;
A
#
# COMPACT_ATOMS: atom_id res chain seq x y z
N MET A 1 44.03 -32.96 -35.43
CA MET A 1 44.72 -34.26 -35.54
C MET A 1 45.07 -34.73 -34.14
N ALA A 2 44.81 -36.01 -33.89
CA ALA A 2 44.81 -36.68 -32.60
C ALA A 2 46.22 -37.00 -32.08
N HIS A 3 46.33 -37.25 -30.75
CA HIS A 3 46.64 -38.55 -30.13
C HIS A 3 47.30 -38.38 -28.74
N HIS A 4 46.67 -39.00 -27.71
CA HIS A 4 47.22 -39.94 -26.70
C HIS A 4 48.36 -39.43 -25.77
N SER A 5 48.53 -39.80 -24.49
CA SER A 5 47.91 -40.72 -23.53
C SER A 5 48.62 -40.54 -22.16
N ARG A 6 48.09 -41.20 -21.11
CA ARG A 6 48.68 -41.52 -19.78
C ARG A 6 48.49 -40.44 -18.71
N SER A 7 48.21 -40.73 -17.44
CA SER A 7 48.27 -41.99 -16.66
C SER A 7 47.42 -41.85 -15.39
N ASN A 8 46.77 -42.94 -15.01
CA ASN A 8 46.10 -43.15 -13.73
C ASN A 8 47.10 -43.60 -12.65
N GLY A 9 46.89 -43.14 -11.41
CA GLY A 9 47.02 -43.99 -10.22
C GLY A 9 48.34 -43.96 -9.43
N SER A 10 48.31 -43.28 -8.28
CA SER A 10 49.01 -43.76 -7.10
C SER A 10 48.26 -43.40 -5.81
N LEU A 11 47.88 -44.46 -5.11
CA LEU A 11 47.72 -44.67 -3.67
C LEU A 11 47.40 -43.45 -2.77
N ASN A 12 46.30 -43.55 -2.02
CA ASN A 12 46.41 -44.00 -0.63
C ASN A 12 45.03 -44.34 -0.05
N TYR A 13 44.86 -45.61 0.30
CA TYR A 13 43.88 -46.04 1.29
C TYR A 13 44.49 -45.78 2.66
N ASN A 14 43.80 -44.98 3.49
CA ASN A 14 43.95 -45.07 4.94
C ASN A 14 42.56 -45.01 5.55
N GLY A 15 42.25 -46.06 6.33
CA GLY A 15 40.99 -46.17 7.06
C GLY A 15 40.92 -45.16 8.18
N ASN A 16 39.70 -44.70 8.47
CA ASN A 16 39.05 -44.91 9.76
C ASN A 16 37.69 -44.22 9.74
N GLY A 17 36.65 -44.99 10.05
CA GLY A 17 35.31 -44.49 10.25
C GLY A 17 35.25 -43.65 11.52
N ALA A 18 34.84 -42.39 11.37
CA ALA A 18 34.12 -41.63 12.39
C ALA A 18 33.19 -40.67 11.64
N THR A 19 31.90 -40.85 11.83
CA THR A 19 30.80 -40.11 11.20
C THR A 19 30.82 -38.64 11.62
N ALA A 20 31.28 -37.76 10.73
CA ALA A 20 31.05 -36.33 10.82
C ALA A 20 29.70 -36.01 10.16
N THR A 21 28.65 -35.88 10.98
CA THR A 21 27.36 -35.32 10.57
C THR A 21 27.56 -33.86 10.17
N LEU A 22 27.62 -33.60 8.86
CA LEU A 22 27.60 -32.25 8.30
C LEU A 22 26.24 -31.61 8.61
N PRO A 23 26.17 -30.38 9.12
CA PRO A 23 24.90 -29.68 9.21
C PRO A 23 24.41 -29.41 7.79
N ASN A 24 23.19 -29.86 7.53
CA ASN A 24 22.49 -29.71 6.28
C ASN A 24 22.28 -28.21 6.03
N GLU A 25 23.17 -27.57 5.24
CA GLU A 25 22.94 -26.28 4.60
C GLU A 25 21.85 -26.46 3.53
N ARG A 26 20.63 -26.79 3.98
CA ARG A 26 19.43 -26.47 3.23
C ARG A 26 19.42 -24.96 3.14
N SER A 27 19.75 -24.47 1.95
CA SER A 27 19.49 -23.12 1.49
C SER A 27 18.31 -22.55 2.25
N ARG A 28 18.59 -21.65 3.20
CA ARG A 28 17.60 -20.70 3.69
C ARG A 28 17.32 -19.79 2.49
N ARG A 29 16.50 -20.28 1.56
CA ARG A 29 15.70 -19.40 0.73
C ARG A 29 15.06 -18.44 1.75
N PRO A 30 15.27 -17.12 1.66
CA PRO A 30 14.42 -16.23 2.42
C PRO A 30 13.00 -16.66 2.08
N ALA A 31 12.24 -17.09 3.08
CA ALA A 31 10.82 -17.30 2.91
C ALA A 31 10.35 -16.00 2.25
N ALA A 32 9.86 -16.09 1.00
CA ALA A 32 9.29 -14.95 0.33
C ALA A 32 8.32 -14.36 1.35
N ALA A 33 8.57 -13.11 1.75
CA ALA A 33 7.68 -12.43 2.67
C ALA A 33 6.26 -12.65 2.15
N PRO A 34 5.30 -13.03 3.01
CA PRO A 34 3.94 -13.24 2.56
C PRO A 34 3.56 -12.02 1.73
N ILE A 35 3.25 -12.25 0.45
CA ILE A 35 2.77 -11.20 -0.43
C ILE A 35 1.50 -10.73 0.27
N ASP A 36 1.57 -9.56 0.88
CA ASP A 36 0.42 -8.96 1.54
C ASP A 36 -0.57 -8.62 0.42
N ASP A 37 -1.47 -9.55 0.11
CA ASP A 37 -2.56 -9.42 -0.88
C ASP A 37 -3.61 -8.37 -0.44
N THR A 38 -3.21 -7.41 0.39
CA THR A 38 -4.01 -6.27 0.79
C THR A 38 -4.23 -5.38 -0.44
N PRO A 39 -5.49 -5.15 -0.86
CA PRO A 39 -5.80 -4.23 -1.94
C PRO A 39 -5.17 -2.87 -1.70
N SER A 40 -4.31 -2.46 -2.64
CA SER A 40 -3.50 -1.25 -2.54
C SER A 40 -3.63 -0.46 -3.85
N TYR A 41 -3.95 0.83 -3.74
CA TYR A 41 -4.26 1.69 -4.88
C TYR A 41 -3.38 2.92 -4.85
N TRP A 42 -2.69 3.20 -5.96
CA TRP A 42 -2.02 4.47 -6.16
C TRP A 42 -3.06 5.56 -6.43
N VAL A 43 -3.04 6.61 -5.62
CA VAL A 43 -4.00 7.71 -5.66
C VAL A 43 -3.27 9.04 -5.54
N GLU A 44 -3.95 10.11 -5.94
CA GLU A 44 -3.55 11.47 -5.63
C GLU A 44 -4.49 12.03 -4.57
N HIS A 45 -3.96 12.37 -3.40
CA HIS A 45 -4.71 13.11 -2.40
C HIS A 45 -4.83 14.56 -2.85
N LEU A 46 -6.07 15.07 -2.84
CA LEU A 46 -6.38 16.43 -3.31
C LEU A 46 -6.72 17.38 -2.16
N ALA A 47 -7.48 16.91 -1.16
CA ALA A 47 -7.94 17.74 -0.05
C ALA A 47 -8.57 16.91 1.08
N THR A 48 -8.55 17.47 2.29
CA THR A 48 -9.35 17.01 3.44
C THR A 48 -10.16 18.19 3.97
N PHE A 49 -11.44 17.97 4.27
CA PHE A 49 -12.33 19.01 4.80
C PHE A 49 -12.98 18.56 6.10
N ALA A 50 -13.15 19.50 7.04
CA ALA A 50 -14.03 19.28 8.17
C ALA A 50 -15.50 19.15 7.69
N VAL A 51 -16.19 18.14 8.22
CA VAL A 51 -17.58 17.80 7.89
C VAL A 51 -18.52 18.38 8.95
N GLY A 52 -19.70 18.84 8.54
CA GLY A 52 -20.73 19.35 9.44
C GLY A 52 -21.52 20.52 8.86
N LYS A 53 -22.72 20.74 9.41
CA LYS A 53 -23.64 21.82 8.98
C LYS A 53 -23.00 23.19 8.96
N GLN A 54 -22.21 23.49 10.00
CA GLN A 54 -21.46 24.74 10.14
C GLN A 54 -20.44 24.99 9.01
N PHE A 55 -19.99 23.93 8.34
CA PHE A 55 -19.04 24.01 7.23
C PHE A 55 -19.71 23.90 5.85
N GLY A 56 -21.05 23.80 5.82
CA GLY A 56 -21.82 23.61 4.59
C GLY A 56 -21.48 22.31 3.85
N LEU A 57 -21.07 21.28 4.60
CA LEU A 57 -20.59 20.01 4.10
C LEU A 57 -21.31 18.89 4.87
N GLU A 58 -22.53 18.57 4.43
CA GLU A 58 -23.39 17.56 5.04
C GLU A 58 -23.42 16.28 4.21
N TRP A 59 -23.27 16.42 2.88
CA TRP A 59 -23.32 15.30 1.95
C TRP A 59 -22.00 15.14 1.20
N PRO A 60 -21.65 13.92 0.75
CA PRO A 60 -20.44 13.67 -0.05
C PRO A 60 -20.29 14.61 -1.27
N SER A 61 -21.39 14.94 -1.94
CA SER A 61 -21.42 15.88 -3.08
C SER A 61 -21.01 17.31 -2.72
N ASP A 62 -21.20 17.73 -1.46
CA ASP A 62 -20.72 19.02 -0.98
C ASP A 62 -19.19 19.09 -0.97
N GLY A 63 -18.51 17.97 -0.70
CA GLY A 63 -17.05 17.85 -0.78
C GLY A 63 -16.53 18.15 -2.19
N ILE A 64 -17.16 17.57 -3.22
CA ILE A 64 -16.81 17.84 -4.63
C ILE A 64 -17.07 19.31 -4.99
N ARG A 65 -18.22 19.86 -4.58
CA ARG A 65 -18.54 21.28 -4.80
C ARG A 65 -17.49 22.19 -4.14
N LYS A 66 -17.07 21.87 -2.91
CA LYS A 66 -16.07 22.64 -2.16
C LYS A 66 -14.68 22.51 -2.76
N LEU A 67 -14.28 21.32 -3.22
CA LEU A 67 -13.04 21.08 -3.95
C LEU A 67 -12.96 21.96 -5.22
N LYS A 68 -14.02 21.93 -6.04
CA LYS A 68 -14.12 22.78 -7.25
C LYS A 68 -14.11 24.28 -6.95
N GLN A 69 -14.68 24.69 -5.82
CA GLN A 69 -14.62 26.09 -5.39
C GLN A 69 -13.20 26.47 -4.93
N MET A 70 -12.51 25.57 -4.23
CA MET A 70 -11.14 25.77 -3.78
C MET A 70 -10.18 25.91 -4.96
N GLU A 71 -10.31 25.08 -5.99
CA GLU A 71 -9.51 25.17 -7.24
C GLU A 71 -9.58 26.56 -7.88
N LYS A 72 -10.78 27.15 -7.93
CA LYS A 72 -11.00 28.49 -8.54
C LYS A 72 -10.33 29.60 -7.75
N ASN A 73 -10.16 29.42 -6.45
CA ASN A 73 -9.66 30.44 -5.52
C ASN A 73 -8.17 30.25 -5.20
N SER A 74 -7.64 29.03 -5.35
CA SER A 74 -6.27 28.64 -5.00
C SER A 74 -5.83 27.42 -5.81
N ALA A 75 -4.53 27.29 -6.06
CA ALA A 75 -3.99 26.06 -6.62
C ALA A 75 -4.19 24.89 -5.65
N ILE A 76 -4.61 23.74 -6.18
CA ILE A 76 -4.65 22.47 -5.45
C ILE A 76 -3.39 21.70 -5.81
N TRP A 77 -2.65 21.26 -4.80
CA TRP A 77 -1.49 20.41 -4.99
C TRP A 77 -1.91 18.95 -4.79
N ALA A 78 -1.83 18.18 -5.86
CA ALA A 78 -2.06 16.74 -5.83
C ALA A 78 -0.86 16.04 -5.19
N GLN A 79 -1.10 15.23 -4.17
CA GLN A 79 -0.07 14.49 -3.46
C GLN A 79 -0.16 12.99 -3.80
N PRO A 80 0.85 12.39 -4.46
CA PRO A 80 0.90 10.94 -4.69
C PRO A 80 0.92 10.17 -3.37
N MET A 81 0.05 9.17 -3.24
CA MET A 81 -0.09 8.33 -2.05
C MET A 81 -0.53 6.90 -2.43
N VAL A 82 -0.44 5.99 -1.46
CA VAL A 82 -0.95 4.62 -1.56
C VAL A 82 -2.09 4.42 -0.56
N LEU A 83 -3.30 4.16 -1.06
CA LEU A 83 -4.45 3.78 -0.24
C LEU A 83 -4.48 2.26 -0.08
N ARG A 84 -4.42 1.76 1.16
CA ARG A 84 -4.55 0.33 1.47
C ARG A 84 -5.83 0.04 2.24
N LEU A 85 -6.51 -1.02 1.83
CA LEU A 85 -7.77 -1.46 2.43
C LEU A 85 -7.57 -2.80 3.13
N ARG A 86 -7.64 -2.80 4.46
CA ARG A 86 -7.66 -4.02 5.28
C ARG A 86 -9.05 -4.21 5.89
N PRO A 87 -9.42 -5.44 6.32
CA PRO A 87 -10.74 -5.69 6.91
C PRO A 87 -11.07 -4.79 8.12
N SER A 88 -10.07 -4.39 8.91
CA SER A 88 -10.25 -3.59 10.11
C SER A 88 -9.81 -2.13 9.98
N MET A 89 -9.20 -1.73 8.86
CA MET A 89 -8.65 -0.38 8.72
C MET A 89 -8.46 0.05 7.26
N VAL A 90 -8.49 1.35 7.07
CA VAL A 90 -7.99 2.03 5.88
C VAL A 90 -6.70 2.73 6.28
N SER A 91 -5.62 2.52 5.51
CA SER A 91 -4.37 3.26 5.71
C SER A 91 -3.96 4.00 4.45
N VAL A 92 -3.35 5.15 4.65
CA VAL A 92 -2.78 6.00 3.61
C VAL A 92 -1.28 6.06 3.87
N GLU A 93 -0.49 5.62 2.89
CA GLU A 93 0.97 5.66 2.92
C GLU A 93 1.47 6.64 1.88
N ASP A 94 2.66 7.19 2.08
CA ASP A 94 3.35 7.98 1.06
C ASP A 94 3.96 7.08 -0.03
N GLU A 95 4.64 7.69 -1.01
CA GLU A 95 5.31 6.96 -2.10
C GLU A 95 6.46 6.05 -1.64
N ASN A 96 7.01 6.28 -0.44
CA ASN A 96 8.08 5.49 0.17
C ASN A 96 7.52 4.34 1.04
N GLY A 97 6.20 4.28 1.23
CA GLY A 97 5.54 3.31 2.11
C GLY A 97 5.52 3.73 3.59
N GLU A 98 5.83 4.99 3.91
CA GLU A 98 5.68 5.52 5.26
C GLU A 98 4.20 5.82 5.56
N LEU A 99 3.75 5.44 6.75
CA LEU A 99 2.37 5.65 7.17
C LEU A 99 2.07 7.14 7.36
N VAL A 100 1.08 7.65 6.64
CA VAL A 100 0.61 9.05 6.73
C VAL A 100 -0.64 9.14 7.61
N GLU A 101 -1.67 8.35 7.29
CA GLU A 101 -2.92 8.30 8.05
C GLU A 101 -3.44 6.87 8.18
N GLN A 102 -4.20 6.62 9.25
CA GLN A 102 -4.83 5.33 9.50
C GLN A 102 -6.17 5.52 10.20
N PHE A 103 -7.21 4.91 9.63
CA PHE A 103 -8.58 5.02 10.11
C PHE A 103 -9.13 3.62 10.40
N PRO A 104 -9.68 3.37 11.60
CA PRO A 104 -10.47 2.18 11.87
C PRO A 104 -11.62 2.07 10.86
N MET A 105 -11.83 0.88 10.30
CA MET A 105 -12.87 0.67 9.28
C MET A 105 -14.26 1.06 9.80
N GLU A 106 -14.55 0.89 11.09
CA GLU A 106 -15.84 1.28 11.67
C GLU A 106 -16.12 2.79 11.65
N LEU A 107 -15.09 3.63 11.50
CA LEU A 107 -15.23 5.09 11.45
C LEU A 107 -15.36 5.62 10.01
N VAL A 108 -14.99 4.81 9.01
CA VAL A 108 -15.12 5.16 7.60
C VAL A 108 -16.57 5.00 7.16
N ALA A 109 -17.15 6.06 6.63
CA ALA A 109 -18.54 6.16 6.24
C ALA A 109 -18.69 6.82 4.86
N ASP A 110 -19.86 6.61 4.26
CA ASP A 110 -20.30 7.26 3.03
C ASP A 110 -19.28 7.21 1.86
N PRO A 111 -18.65 6.05 1.58
CA PRO A 111 -17.70 5.93 0.49
C PRO A 111 -18.40 6.24 -0.84
N THR A 112 -17.88 7.22 -1.55
CA THR A 112 -18.49 7.76 -2.76
C THR A 112 -17.44 7.89 -3.86
N ALA A 113 -17.76 7.35 -5.03
CA ALA A 113 -16.99 7.60 -6.25
C ALA A 113 -17.71 8.68 -7.08
N HIS A 114 -17.08 9.84 -7.24
CA HIS A 114 -17.54 10.87 -8.17
C HIS A 114 -16.99 10.56 -9.57
N LEU A 115 -17.90 10.19 -10.46
CA LEU A 115 -17.63 9.95 -11.87
C LEU A 115 -18.33 11.03 -12.70
N SER A 116 -17.60 11.65 -13.61
CA SER A 116 -18.10 12.71 -14.48
C SER A 116 -17.98 12.30 -15.94
N THR A 117 -19.05 12.52 -16.69
CA THR A 117 -19.07 12.36 -18.15
C THR A 117 -18.86 13.67 -18.90
N ASP A 118 -18.76 14.80 -18.17
CA ASP A 118 -18.47 16.10 -18.77
C ASP A 118 -16.97 16.19 -19.06
N PRO A 119 -16.53 16.33 -20.33
CA PRO A 119 -15.12 16.45 -20.68
C PRO A 119 -14.44 17.71 -20.12
N ARG A 120 -15.22 18.68 -19.61
CA ARG A 120 -14.69 19.88 -18.94
C ARG A 120 -14.50 19.69 -17.45
N ASP A 121 -15.02 18.61 -16.87
CA ASP A 121 -14.83 18.30 -15.47
C ASP A 121 -13.47 17.64 -15.27
N VAL A 122 -12.49 18.45 -14.87
CA VAL A 122 -11.12 18.00 -14.56
C VAL A 122 -11.09 17.04 -13.37
N TYR A 123 -12.15 17.03 -12.56
CA TYR A 123 -12.34 16.18 -11.40
C TYR A 123 -13.26 15.01 -11.74
N ASN A 124 -12.77 14.11 -12.60
CA ASN A 124 -13.38 12.81 -12.87
C ASN A 124 -12.62 11.72 -12.08
N ASN A 125 -13.31 10.64 -11.73
CA ASN A 125 -12.72 9.51 -10.99
C ASN A 125 -12.13 9.89 -9.63
N ILE A 126 -12.93 10.56 -8.80
CA ILE A 126 -12.54 10.89 -7.42
C ILE A 126 -13.19 9.92 -6.43
N LEU A 127 -12.37 9.35 -5.56
CA LEU A 127 -12.83 8.65 -4.36
C LEU A 127 -12.89 9.63 -3.20
N LEU A 128 -13.98 9.60 -2.44
CA LEU A 128 -14.09 10.29 -1.16
C LEU A 128 -14.82 9.43 -0.14
N PHE A 129 -14.53 9.65 1.13
CA PHE A 129 -15.19 9.01 2.26
C PHE A 129 -15.19 9.99 3.44
N VAL A 130 -16.07 9.73 4.40
CA VAL A 130 -16.18 10.50 5.65
C VAL A 130 -15.56 9.68 6.77
N VAL A 131 -14.72 10.29 7.59
CA VAL A 131 -14.26 9.67 8.84
C VAL A 131 -15.05 10.27 10.00
N ARG A 132 -15.74 9.43 10.75
CA ARG A 132 -16.52 9.84 11.93
C ARG A 132 -15.61 9.99 13.14
N GLU A 133 -16.03 10.82 14.09
CA GLU A 133 -15.36 10.97 15.38
C GLU A 133 -15.38 9.66 16.17
N ASP A 134 -14.25 9.31 16.78
CA ASP A 134 -14.17 8.18 17.70
C ASP A 134 -14.59 8.61 19.12
N ARG A 135 -15.87 8.41 19.45
CA ARG A 135 -16.41 8.76 20.76
C ARG A 135 -15.94 7.86 21.91
N ARG A 136 -15.15 6.81 21.63
CA ARG A 136 -14.59 5.94 22.68
C ARG A 136 -13.47 6.62 23.48
N ASN A 137 -12.92 7.71 22.96
CA ASN A 137 -11.80 8.43 23.57
C ASN A 137 -12.23 9.68 24.35
N GLU A 138 -13.52 9.99 24.41
CA GLU A 138 -14.07 11.11 25.20
C GLU A 138 -14.33 10.63 26.64
N HIS A 139 -13.34 10.83 27.53
CA HIS A 139 -13.46 10.62 28.98
C HIS A 139 -13.69 11.94 29.72
#